data_AF-C0Z8D1-F1
#
_entry.id   AF-C0Z8D1-F1
#
_cell.length_a   1.000
_cell.length_b   1.000
_cell.length_c   1.000
_cell.angle_alpha   90.00
_cell.angle_beta   90.00
_cell.angle_gamma   90.00
#
_symmetry.space_group_name_H-M   'P 1'
#
loop_
_entity.id
_entity.type
_entity.pdbx_description
1 polymer ?
#
loop_
_entity_poly.entity_id
_entity_poly.type
_entity_poly.pdbx_seq_one_letter_code
_entity_poly.pdbx_strand_id
1 'polypeptide(L)'
;MKVSPPSLRRLSKVLCVSVAFLGCFEKLPESTLGERIIKARFYYGYTKREFSALLGISERTLYEWEHDRKIPPPTPLNDLSKYLAVLMKE
;
A
#
# COMPACT_ATOMS: atom_id res chain seq x y z
N MET A 1 14.10 -1.24 -14.56
CA MET A 1 14.07 0.05 -13.83
C MET A 1 13.11 -0.09 -12.65
N LYS A 2 13.55 0.08 -11.40
CA LYS A 2 12.67 -0.01 -10.22
C LYS A 2 12.32 1.41 -9.77
N VAL A 3 11.16 1.92 -10.18
CA VAL A 3 10.73 3.28 -9.80
C VAL A 3 10.28 3.26 -8.35
N SER A 4 10.81 4.19 -7.54
CA SER A 4 10.45 4.28 -6.13
C SER A 4 9.07 4.93 -5.95
N PRO A 5 8.26 4.51 -4.95
CA PRO A 5 6.97 5.15 -4.67
C PRO A 5 7.04 6.69 -4.46
N PRO A 6 8.06 7.25 -3.77
CA PRO A 6 8.22 8.69 -3.66
C PRO A 6 8.41 9.42 -5.00
N SER A 7 9.11 8.81 -5.95
CA SER A 7 9.26 9.36 -7.31
C SER A 7 7.92 9.40 -8.03
N LEU A 8 7.11 8.34 -7.92
CA LEU A 8 5.77 8.30 -8.51
C LEU A 8 4.84 9.35 -7.91
N ARG A 9 4.90 9.61 -6.59
CA ARG A 9 4.14 10.71 -5.97
C ARG A 9 4.52 12.08 -6.51
N ARG A 10 5.81 12.33 -6.78
CA ARG A 10 6.26 13.59 -7.40
C ARG A 10 5.71 13.74 -8.81
N LEU A 11 5.82 12.69 -9.63
CA LEU A 11 5.30 12.69 -10.99
C LEU A 11 3.77 12.82 -11.04
N SER A 12 3.07 12.11 -10.16
CA SER A 12 1.61 12.17 -10.01
C SER A 12 1.12 13.60 -9.80
N LYS A 13 1.81 14.39 -8.97
CA LYS A 13 1.48 15.81 -8.75
C LYS A 13 1.69 16.69 -9.99
N VAL A 14 2.76 16.46 -10.76
CA VAL A 14 3.09 17.27 -11.94
C VAL A 14 2.19 16.93 -13.12
N LEU A 15 1.91 15.64 -13.31
CA LEU A 15 1.13 15.11 -14.43
C LEU A 15 -0.37 15.06 -14.15
N CYS A 16 -0.80 15.41 -12.93
CA CYS A 16 -2.20 15.38 -12.49
C CYS A 16 -2.89 14.02 -12.69
N VAL A 17 -2.15 12.93 -12.54
CA VAL A 17 -2.65 11.54 -12.63
C VAL A 17 -2.41 10.79 -11.32
N SER A 18 -3.13 9.69 -11.09
CA SER A 18 -2.95 8.91 -9.86
C SER A 18 -1.61 8.17 -9.82
N VAL A 19 -1.12 7.90 -8.61
CA VAL A 19 0.09 7.07 -8.43
C VAL A 19 -0.15 5.63 -8.92
N ALA A 20 -1.36 5.11 -8.72
CA ALA A 20 -1.77 3.81 -9.24
C ALA A 20 -1.56 3.71 -10.75
N PHE A 21 -2.04 4.72 -11.50
CA PHE A 21 -1.93 4.79 -12.95
C PHE A 21 -0.46 4.83 -13.41
N LEU A 22 0.37 5.67 -12.78
CA LEU A 22 1.80 5.74 -13.12
C LEU A 22 2.58 4.48 -12.77
N GLY A 23 2.14 3.77 -11.71
CA GLY A 23 2.74 2.52 -11.27
C GLY A 23 2.19 1.27 -11.96
N CYS A 24 1.14 1.41 -12.79
CA CYS A 24 0.34 0.31 -13.32
C CYS A 24 -0.12 -0.67 -12.22
N PHE A 25 -0.45 -0.14 -11.04
CA PHE A 25 -0.74 -0.94 -9.86
C PHE A 25 -2.10 -1.63 -9.91
N GLU A 26 -2.96 -1.27 -10.87
CA GLU A 26 -4.25 -1.91 -11.14
C GLU A 26 -4.11 -3.41 -11.40
N LYS A 27 -2.96 -3.83 -11.95
CA LYS A 27 -2.64 -5.23 -12.26
C LYS A 27 -2.02 -6.01 -11.10
N LEU A 28 -1.76 -5.37 -9.96
CA LEU A 28 -1.24 -6.09 -8.79
C LEU A 28 -2.29 -7.08 -8.27
N PRO A 29 -1.87 -8.25 -7.78
CA PRO A 29 -2.78 -9.25 -7.24
C PRO A 29 -3.45 -8.74 -5.96
N GLU A 30 -4.60 -9.34 -5.63
CA GLU A 30 -5.46 -8.98 -4.50
C GLU A 30 -6.13 -10.21 -3.86
N SER A 31 -5.61 -11.41 -4.14
CA SER A 31 -6.20 -12.67 -3.69
C SER A 31 -5.98 -12.90 -2.20
N THR A 32 -4.87 -12.41 -1.63
CA THR A 32 -4.59 -12.50 -0.19
C THR A 32 -4.70 -11.16 0.52
N LEU A 33 -4.76 -11.19 1.85
CA LEU A 33 -4.72 -9.97 2.65
C LEU A 33 -3.39 -9.23 2.45
N GLY A 34 -2.28 -9.97 2.43
CA GLY A 34 -0.95 -9.41 2.18
C GLY A 34 -0.86 -8.69 0.82
N GLU A 35 -1.39 -9.31 -0.23
CA GLU A 35 -1.45 -8.72 -1.57
C GLU A 35 -2.29 -7.42 -1.59
N ARG A 36 -3.45 -7.43 -0.94
CA ARG A 36 -4.30 -6.22 -0.82
C ARG A 36 -3.61 -5.11 -0.05
N ILE A 37 -2.87 -5.43 1.02
CA ILE A 37 -2.07 -4.46 1.79
C ILE A 37 -0.97 -3.86 0.89
N ILE A 38 -0.25 -4.70 0.13
CA ILE A 38 0.78 -4.26 -0.82
C ILE A 38 0.18 -3.31 -1.85
N LYS A 39 -0.95 -3.70 -2.47
CA LYS A 39 -1.60 -2.92 -3.51
C LYS A 39 -2.09 -1.58 -2.98
N ALA A 40 -2.78 -1.56 -1.84
CA ALA A 40 -3.21 -0.33 -1.19
C ALA A 40 -2.01 0.59 -0.88
N ARG A 41 -0.94 0.06 -0.28
CA ARG A 41 0.27 0.84 0.00
C ARG A 41 0.84 1.50 -1.26
N PHE A 42 0.87 0.77 -2.37
CA PHE A 42 1.35 1.28 -3.65
C PHE A 42 0.39 2.27 -4.32
N TYR A 43 -0.93 2.11 -4.17
CA TYR A 43 -1.93 3.06 -4.68
C TYR A 43 -1.73 4.46 -4.10
N TYR A 44 -1.37 4.56 -2.83
CA TYR A 44 -1.02 5.84 -2.19
C TYR A 44 0.45 6.25 -2.40
N GLY A 45 1.25 5.40 -3.04
CA GLY A 45 2.65 5.67 -3.32
C GLY A 45 3.55 5.64 -2.09
N TYR A 46 3.24 4.84 -1.06
CA TYR A 46 4.06 4.74 0.15
C TYR A 46 5.17 3.68 0.04
N THR A 47 6.31 3.99 0.63
CA THR A 47 7.33 3.00 1.00
C THR A 47 6.88 2.18 2.21
N LYS A 48 7.51 1.03 2.47
CA LYS A 48 7.25 0.25 3.69
C LYS A 48 7.51 1.06 4.96
N ARG A 49 8.60 1.85 4.98
CA ARG A 49 8.94 2.74 6.09
C ARG A 49 7.86 3.77 6.37
N GLU A 50 7.38 4.46 5.34
CA GLU A 50 6.31 5.46 5.50
C GLU A 50 5.01 4.82 5.96
N PHE A 51 4.64 3.68 5.36
CA PHE A 51 3.37 3.03 5.67
C PHE A 51 3.36 2.40 7.07
N SER A 52 4.46 1.77 7.49
CA SER A 52 4.60 1.25 8.85
C SER A 52 4.58 2.37 9.90
N ALA A 53 5.20 3.51 9.61
CA ALA A 53 5.12 4.69 10.47
C ALA A 53 3.69 5.24 10.59
N LEU A 54 2.92 5.27 9.49
CA LEU A 54 1.50 5.66 9.51
C LEU A 54 0.64 4.72 10.36
N LEU A 55 0.97 3.43 10.36
CA LEU A 55 0.25 2.40 11.13
C LEU A 55 0.77 2.22 12.56
N GLY A 56 1.83 2.93 12.96
CA GLY A 56 2.44 2.78 14.29
C GLY A 56 3.09 1.41 14.54
N ILE A 57 3.55 0.72 13.50
CA ILE A 57 4.16 -0.62 13.58
C ILE A 57 5.59 -0.62 13.04
N SER A 58 6.33 -1.71 13.26
CA SER A 58 7.65 -1.89 12.65
C SER A 58 7.56 -2.26 11.16
N GLU A 59 8.58 -1.92 10.37
CA GLU A 59 8.70 -2.37 8.98
C GLU A 59 8.68 -3.90 8.86
N ARG A 60 9.22 -4.60 9.86
CA ARG A 60 9.18 -6.07 9.93
C ARG A 60 7.77 -6.59 10.10
N THR A 61 6.97 -5.99 10.98
CA THR A 61 5.57 -6.36 11.18
C THR A 61 4.77 -6.17 9.90
N LEU A 62 4.95 -5.02 9.23
CA LEU A 62 4.34 -4.78 7.93
C LEU A 62 4.74 -5.83 6.90
N TYR A 63 6.03 -6.17 6.83
CA TYR A 63 6.52 -7.21 5.93
C TYR A 63 5.86 -8.58 6.19
N GLU A 64 5.70 -8.96 7.47
CA GLU A 64 5.04 -10.21 7.86
C GLU A 64 3.56 -10.23 7.43
N TRP A 65 2.87 -9.09 7.46
CA TRP A 65 1.48 -8.98 6.98
C TRP A 65 1.39 -9.00 5.46
N GLU A 66 2.26 -8.26 4.76
CA GLU A 66 2.32 -8.22 3.29
C GLU A 66 2.61 -9.57 2.64
N HIS A 67 3.20 -10.52 3.39
CA HIS A 67 3.53 -11.86 2.92
C HIS A 67 2.68 -12.94 3.60
N ASP A 68 1.55 -12.56 4.20
CA ASP A 68 0.60 -13.46 4.88
C ASP A 68 1.24 -14.38 5.94
N ARG A 69 2.40 -13.98 6.51
CA ARG A 69 3.09 -14.71 7.58
C ARG A 69 2.43 -14.51 8.93
N LYS A 70 1.77 -13.38 9.12
CA LYS A 70 0.96 -13.04 10.30
C LYS A 70 -0.27 -12.26 9.88
N ILE A 71 -1.36 -12.50 10.60
CA ILE A 71 -2.59 -11.74 10.45
C ILE A 71 -2.49 -10.50 11.35
N PRO A 72 -2.85 -9.29 10.86
CA PRO A 72 -2.87 -8.09 11.68
C PRO A 72 -3.89 -8.23 12.83
N PRO A 73 -3.58 -7.78 14.06
CA PRO A 73 -4.54 -7.78 15.16
C PRO A 73 -5.64 -6.72 14.93
N PRO A 74 -6.76 -6.75 15.69
CA PRO A 74 -7.92 -5.87 15.50
C PRO A 74 -7.62 -4.37 15.53
N THR A 75 -6.61 -3.94 16.29
CA THR A 75 -6.30 -2.52 16.45
C THR A 75 -5.72 -1.89 15.18
N PRO A 76 -4.60 -2.37 14.58
CA PRO A 76 -4.13 -1.87 13.30
C PRO A 76 -5.07 -2.18 12.12
N LEU A 77 -5.95 -3.18 12.23
CA LEU A 77 -6.94 -3.47 11.19
C LEU A 77 -7.87 -2.29 10.92
N ASN A 78 -8.22 -1.51 11.96
CA ASN A 78 -9.11 -0.38 11.78
C ASN A 78 -8.44 0.74 10.97
N ASP A 79 -7.14 0.96 11.14
CA ASP A 79 -6.38 1.92 10.34
C ASP A 79 -6.09 1.40 8.93
N LEU A 80 -5.80 0.10 8.78
CA LEU A 80 -5.67 -0.54 7.47
C LEU A 80 -6.95 -0.45 6.65
N SER A 81 -8.13 -0.53 7.28
CA SER A 81 -9.42 -0.47 6.58
C SER A 81 -9.57 0.81 5.74
N LYS A 82 -9.09 1.94 6.25
CA LYS A 82 -9.09 3.25 5.56
C LYS A 82 -8.31 3.21 4.26
N TYR A 83 -7.17 2.50 4.25
CA TYR A 83 -6.33 2.35 3.07
C TYR A 83 -6.86 1.29 2.11
N LEU A 84 -7.42 0.19 2.64
CA LEU A 84 -7.99 -0.89 1.83
C LEU A 84 -9.27 -0.45 1.10
N ALA A 85 -9.99 0.54 1.63
CA ALA A 85 -11.19 1.09 1.00
C ALA A 85 -10.95 1.61 -0.44
N VAL A 86 -9.72 2.00 -0.80
CA VAL A 86 -9.38 2.43 -2.17
C VAL A 86 -9.56 1.32 -3.20
N LEU A 87 -9.50 0.06 -2.77
CA LEU A 87 -9.64 -1.13 -3.62
C LEU A 87 -11.08 -1.60 -3.75
N MET A 88 -11.99 -1.13 -2.88
CA MET A 88 -13.39 -1.56 -2.85
C MET A 88 -14.32 -0.71 -3.74
N LYS A 89 -13.77 -0.05 -4.76
CA LYS A 89 -14.58 0.71 -5.71
C LYS A 89 -15.17 -0.23 -6.76
N GLU A 90 -16.44 -0.60 -6.55
CA GLU A 90 -17.36 -1.03 -7.61
C GLU A 90 -17.83 0.17 -8.45
#